data_AF-A0A7V9BHP1-F1
#
_entry.id   AF-A0A7V9BHP1-F1
#
_cell.length_a   1.000
_cell.length_b   1.000
_cell.length_c   1.000
_cell.angle_alpha   90.00
_cell.angle_beta   90.00
_cell.angle_gamma   90.00
#
_symmetry.space_group_name_H-M   'P 1'
#
loop_
_entity.id
_entity.type
_entity.pdbx_description
1 polymer ?
#
loop_
_entity_poly.entity_id
_entity_poly.type
_entity_poly.pdbx_seq_one_letter_code
_entity_poly.pdbx_strand_id
1 'polypeptide(L)'
;MSPILVRPVREQLEHDRVIRLLQVRLKKRNEVAANIGAEQTVPVKIGTVQIYPDLVLTTADRARKLIGTVEVETGESVNHLEAMAQWAHLGRARAPFHLYVPSGCIEMARRLAAENRVNVTELWSFHTIGDQTRFTLVHRATPAELRTAAKTARSVRSAARKTAPPAVKKAVKAVTRPAKPAAVAKTTKTQKRK
;
A
#
# COMPACT_ATOMS: atom_id res chain seq x y z
N MET A 1 -9.89 -2.43 5.00
CA MET A 1 -11.06 -1.52 5.02
C MET A 1 -10.50 -0.12 5.19
N SER A 2 -10.57 0.69 4.13
CA SER A 2 -10.16 2.10 4.15
C SER A 2 -11.35 2.96 4.59
N PRO A 3 -11.15 4.02 5.39
CA PRO A 3 -12.24 4.67 6.11
C PRO A 3 -12.85 5.84 5.33
N ILE A 4 -13.74 5.55 4.37
CA ILE A 4 -14.95 6.35 4.12
C ILE A 4 -16.13 5.38 4.04
N LEU A 5 -17.09 5.52 4.96
CA LEU A 5 -18.15 4.52 5.16
C LEU A 5 -19.16 4.44 4.01
N VAL A 6 -19.41 5.52 3.26
CA VAL A 6 -20.08 5.55 1.95
C VAL A 6 -19.72 6.89 1.30
N ARG A 7 -18.95 6.92 0.19
CA ARG A 7 -18.81 8.15 -0.61
C ARG A 7 -20.12 8.39 -1.38
N PRO A 8 -20.62 9.63 -1.51
CA PRO A 8 -21.75 9.92 -2.38
C PRO A 8 -21.47 9.42 -3.81
N VAL A 9 -22.48 8.83 -4.47
CA VAL A 9 -22.33 8.20 -5.79
C VAL A 9 -21.69 9.15 -6.82
N ARG A 10 -22.08 10.43 -6.79
CA ARG A 10 -21.51 11.46 -7.66
C ARG A 10 -20.00 11.58 -7.51
N GLU A 11 -19.51 11.52 -6.28
CA GLU A 11 -18.10 11.66 -5.96
C GLU A 11 -17.31 10.40 -6.34
N GLN A 12 -17.90 9.21 -6.13
CA GLN A 12 -17.31 7.96 -6.62
C GLN A 12 -17.20 7.93 -8.15
N LEU A 13 -18.20 8.45 -8.86
CA LEU A 13 -18.15 8.54 -10.33
C LEU A 13 -17.07 9.52 -10.79
N GLU A 14 -16.88 10.65 -10.11
CA GLU A 14 -15.79 11.58 -10.41
C GLU A 14 -14.42 10.95 -10.13
N HIS A 15 -14.27 10.28 -8.99
CA HIS A 15 -13.06 9.53 -8.62
C HIS A 15 -12.69 8.49 -9.68
N ASP A 16 -13.62 7.58 -10.00
CA ASP A 16 -13.43 6.53 -11.00
C ASP A 16 -13.11 7.10 -12.39
N ARG A 17 -13.77 8.22 -12.76
CA ARG A 17 -13.52 8.91 -14.03
C ARG A 17 -12.09 9.45 -14.10
N VAL A 18 -11.62 10.12 -13.05
CA VAL A 18 -10.26 10.66 -12.98
C VAL A 18 -9.24 9.51 -13.02
N ILE A 19 -9.47 8.42 -12.29
CA ILE A 19 -8.59 7.24 -12.32
C ILE A 19 -8.47 6.67 -13.73
N ARG A 20 -9.58 6.49 -14.45
CA ARG A 20 -9.56 5.98 -15.83
C ARG A 20 -8.77 6.89 -16.77
N LEU A 21 -8.92 8.20 -16.64
CA LEU A 21 -8.17 9.18 -17.44
C LEU A 21 -6.67 9.13 -17.12
N LEU A 22 -6.31 9.02 -15.83
CA LEU A 22 -4.93 8.88 -15.41
C LEU A 22 -4.31 7.56 -15.87
N GLN A 23 -5.07 6.46 -15.82
CA GLN A 23 -4.62 5.17 -16.30
C GLN A 23 -4.22 5.26 -17.77
N VAL A 24 -5.06 5.85 -18.64
CA VAL A 24 -4.74 6.04 -20.07
C VAL A 24 -3.51 6.93 -20.25
N ARG A 25 -3.40 8.02 -19.49
CA ARG A 25 -2.27 8.95 -19.56
C ARG A 25 -0.96 8.28 -19.16
N LEU A 26 -0.95 7.49 -18.09
CA LEU A 26 0.24 6.88 -17.51
C LEU A 26 0.67 5.60 -18.23
N LYS A 27 -0.28 4.86 -18.82
CA LYS A 27 0.00 3.68 -19.67
C LYS A 27 0.86 4.00 -20.90
N LYS A 28 0.90 5.27 -21.33
CA LYS A 28 1.79 5.71 -22.42
C LYS A 28 3.28 5.61 -22.07
N ARG A 29 3.63 5.51 -20.78
CA ARG A 29 5.03 5.51 -20.31
C ARG A 29 5.38 4.24 -19.54
N ASN A 30 4.41 3.65 -18.83
CA ASN A 30 4.62 2.58 -17.85
C ASN A 30 3.55 1.48 -17.99
N GLU A 31 3.79 0.29 -17.40
CA GLU A 31 2.67 -0.62 -17.10
C GLU A 31 1.88 -0.05 -15.91
N VAL A 32 0.55 -0.07 -16.00
CA VAL A 32 -0.34 0.49 -14.98
C VAL A 32 -1.43 -0.52 -14.63
N ALA A 33 -1.43 -0.96 -13.37
CA ALA A 33 -2.55 -1.66 -12.78
C ALA A 33 -3.45 -0.66 -12.02
N ALA A 34 -4.75 -0.89 -12.04
CA ALA A 34 -5.73 -0.05 -11.37
C ALA A 34 -6.54 -0.88 -10.37
N ASN A 35 -6.84 -0.30 -9.23
CA ASN A 35 -7.73 -0.83 -8.21
C ASN A 35 -8.92 0.12 -8.11
N ILE A 36 -9.93 -0.05 -8.98
CA ILE A 36 -11.07 0.88 -9.10
C ILE A 36 -12.23 0.37 -8.23
N GLY A 37 -12.86 1.27 -7.48
CA GLY A 37 -14.00 0.93 -6.63
C GLY A 37 -13.64 -0.12 -5.57
N ALA A 38 -14.30 -1.28 -5.62
CA ALA A 38 -14.08 -2.38 -4.67
C ALA A 38 -12.97 -3.36 -5.10
N GLU A 39 -12.34 -3.14 -6.25
CA GLU A 39 -11.32 -4.06 -6.77
C GLU A 39 -10.01 -3.95 -5.98
N GLN A 40 -9.43 -5.11 -5.62
CA GLN A 40 -8.15 -5.22 -4.91
C GLN A 40 -7.17 -6.07 -5.71
N THR A 41 -6.91 -5.65 -6.94
CA THR A 41 -6.18 -6.43 -7.94
C THR A 41 -4.69 -6.48 -7.64
N VAL A 42 -4.06 -5.34 -7.39
CA VAL A 42 -2.61 -5.25 -7.18
C VAL A 42 -2.29 -4.58 -5.84
N PRO A 43 -1.77 -5.36 -4.87
CA PRO A 43 -1.35 -4.82 -3.60
C PRO A 43 0.05 -4.22 -3.63
N VAL A 44 0.25 -3.18 -2.82
CA VAL A 44 1.56 -2.65 -2.44
C VAL A 44 1.83 -3.00 -0.98
N LYS A 45 2.91 -3.75 -0.75
CA LYS A 45 3.33 -4.18 0.59
C LYS A 45 4.27 -3.15 1.20
N ILE A 46 3.88 -2.59 2.34
CA ILE A 46 4.62 -1.57 3.09
C ILE A 46 4.86 -2.09 4.51
N GLY A 47 6.03 -2.72 4.70
CA GLY A 47 6.32 -3.41 5.95
C GLY A 47 5.41 -4.61 6.16
N THR A 48 4.60 -4.58 7.20
CA THR A 48 3.59 -5.62 7.52
C THR A 48 2.20 -5.28 6.99
N VAL A 49 2.01 -4.08 6.45
CA VAL A 49 0.72 -3.59 5.96
C VAL A 49 0.64 -3.78 4.45
N GLN A 50 -0.51 -4.22 3.97
CA GLN A 50 -0.83 -4.36 2.55
C GLN A 50 -1.91 -3.34 2.20
N ILE A 51 -1.64 -2.50 1.21
CA ILE A 51 -2.53 -1.42 0.76
C ILE A 51 -2.76 -1.57 -0.74
N TYR A 52 -3.92 -1.14 -1.20
CA TYR A 52 -4.32 -1.14 -2.61
C TYR A 52 -4.51 0.31 -3.04
N PRO A 53 -3.45 0.99 -3.51
CA PRO A 53 -3.59 2.35 -4.03
C PRO A 53 -4.38 2.32 -5.35
N ASP A 54 -4.96 3.46 -5.73
CA ASP A 54 -5.80 3.55 -6.93
C ASP A 54 -5.07 3.08 -8.20
N LEU A 55 -3.81 3.52 -8.38
CA LEU A 55 -2.95 3.02 -9.46
C LEU A 55 -1.59 2.57 -8.94
N VAL A 56 -1.14 1.45 -9.50
CA VAL A 56 0.21 0.91 -9.29
C VAL A 56 0.97 1.00 -10.61
N LEU A 57 2.09 1.71 -10.59
CA LEU A 57 2.97 1.87 -11.73
C LEU A 57 4.09 0.84 -11.62
N THR A 58 4.27 0.03 -12.66
CA THR A 58 5.37 -0.94 -12.76
C THR A 58 6.20 -0.70 -14.02
N THR A 59 7.46 -1.15 -13.98
CA THR A 59 8.27 -1.27 -15.20
C THR A 59 7.56 -2.17 -16.21
N ALA A 60 7.70 -1.84 -17.50
CA ALA A 60 7.18 -2.66 -18.60
C ALA A 60 8.05 -3.90 -18.90
N ASP A 61 9.13 -4.11 -18.13
CA ASP A 61 9.99 -5.28 -18.27
C ASP A 61 9.37 -6.50 -17.58
N ARG A 62 9.91 -7.70 -17.85
CA ARG A 62 9.43 -8.95 -17.24
C ARG A 62 9.50 -8.96 -15.72
N ALA A 63 10.27 -8.07 -15.10
CA ALA A 63 10.46 -8.01 -13.66
C ALA A 63 9.35 -7.23 -12.94
N ARG A 64 8.53 -6.44 -13.67
CA ARG A 64 7.39 -5.65 -13.13
C ARG A 64 7.70 -4.98 -11.80
N LYS A 65 8.84 -4.30 -11.72
CA LYS A 65 9.29 -3.62 -10.51
C LYS A 65 8.37 -2.44 -10.24
N LEU A 66 7.97 -2.26 -8.99
CA LEU A 66 7.19 -1.10 -8.55
C LEU A 66 8.00 0.18 -8.75
N ILE A 67 7.51 1.08 -9.61
CA ILE A 67 8.14 2.37 -9.91
C ILE A 67 7.38 3.56 -9.34
N GLY A 68 6.14 3.37 -8.89
CA GLY A 68 5.36 4.42 -8.26
C GLY A 68 3.96 3.96 -7.88
N THR A 69 3.33 4.71 -6.99
CA THR A 69 1.93 4.55 -6.59
C THR A 69 1.21 5.87 -6.77
N VAL A 70 -0.03 5.81 -7.22
CA VAL A 70 -0.88 6.98 -7.39
C VAL A 70 -2.13 6.81 -6.55
N GLU A 71 -2.47 7.85 -5.81
CA GLU A 71 -3.75 7.99 -5.13
C GLU A 71 -4.50 9.20 -5.70
N VAL A 72 -5.79 9.03 -5.94
CA VAL A 72 -6.70 10.07 -6.41
C VAL A 72 -7.68 10.39 -5.30
N GLU A 73 -7.80 11.67 -4.99
CA GLU A 73 -8.71 12.17 -3.98
C GLU A 73 -9.82 12.99 -4.62
N THR A 74 -10.92 13.11 -3.90
CA THR A 74 -12.08 13.95 -4.21
C THR A 74 -12.32 14.92 -3.06
N GLY A 75 -13.31 15.82 -3.20
CA GLY A 75 -13.52 16.92 -2.26
C GLY A 75 -13.68 16.48 -0.81
N GLU A 76 -14.46 15.43 -0.56
CA GLU A 76 -14.75 14.90 0.78
C GLU A 76 -13.65 13.94 1.28
N SER A 77 -12.90 13.33 0.35
CA SER A 77 -11.83 12.38 0.72
C SER A 77 -10.50 13.06 1.07
N VAL A 78 -10.31 14.33 0.72
CA VAL A 78 -9.22 15.16 1.28
C VAL A 78 -9.51 15.49 2.74
N ASN A 79 -9.18 14.55 3.65
CA ASN A 79 -9.42 14.67 5.07
C ASN A 79 -8.31 14.03 5.93
N HIS A 80 -8.39 14.23 7.25
CA HIS A 80 -7.36 13.76 8.18
C HIS A 80 -7.32 12.24 8.32
N LEU A 81 -8.47 11.56 8.25
CA LEU A 81 -8.53 10.10 8.38
C LEU A 81 -7.84 9.43 7.20
N GLU A 82 -8.08 9.90 5.98
CA GLU A 82 -7.44 9.39 4.77
C GLU A 82 -5.94 9.67 4.77
N ALA A 83 -5.54 10.88 5.21
CA ALA A 83 -4.13 11.23 5.36
C ALA A 83 -3.39 10.28 6.32
N MET A 84 -4.01 9.88 7.44
CA MET A 84 -3.42 8.95 8.41
C MET A 84 -3.50 7.48 7.97
N ALA A 85 -4.65 7.07 7.44
CA ALA A 85 -4.94 5.68 7.13
C ALA A 85 -4.26 5.22 5.83
N GLN A 86 -4.19 6.09 4.82
CA GLN A 86 -3.68 5.72 3.50
C GLN A 86 -2.40 6.46 3.16
N TRP A 87 -2.43 7.80 3.14
CA TRP A 87 -1.31 8.59 2.63
C TRP A 87 -0.04 8.38 3.44
N ALA A 88 -0.15 8.36 4.77
CA ALA A 88 0.99 8.14 5.66
C ALA A 88 1.68 6.79 5.43
N HIS A 89 0.94 5.77 5.00
CA HIS A 89 1.53 4.49 4.62
C HIS A 89 2.18 4.57 3.24
N LEU A 90 1.47 5.10 2.23
CA LEU A 90 1.99 5.24 0.87
C LEU A 90 3.24 6.12 0.82
N GLY A 91 3.30 7.21 1.58
CA GLY A 91 4.49 8.06 1.72
C GLY A 91 5.67 7.40 2.43
N ARG A 92 5.49 6.20 3.03
CA ARG A 92 6.58 5.36 3.57
C ARG A 92 6.97 4.24 2.63
N ALA A 93 6.26 4.06 1.51
CA ALA A 93 6.63 3.11 0.48
C ALA A 93 8.02 3.45 -0.08
N ARG A 94 8.72 2.45 -0.60
CA ARG A 94 10.01 2.65 -1.29
C ARG A 94 9.87 3.24 -2.68
N ALA A 95 8.64 3.34 -3.19
CA ALA A 95 8.32 3.86 -4.49
C ALA A 95 7.79 5.30 -4.38
N PRO A 96 8.02 6.15 -5.40
CA PRO A 96 7.39 7.46 -5.54
C PRO A 96 5.88 7.42 -5.30
N PHE A 97 5.41 8.31 -4.44
CA PHE A 97 3.99 8.48 -4.16
C PHE A 97 3.46 9.74 -4.84
N HIS A 98 2.54 9.59 -5.78
CA HIS A 98 1.89 10.70 -6.47
C HIS A 98 0.46 10.87 -5.95
N LEU A 99 0.12 12.08 -5.51
CA LEU A 99 -1.20 12.42 -4.98
C LEU A 99 -1.90 13.34 -5.97
N TYR A 100 -3.10 12.97 -6.41
CA TYR A 100 -3.94 13.78 -7.30
C TYR A 100 -5.14 14.28 -6.50
N VAL A 101 -5.32 15.60 -6.43
CA VAL A 101 -6.39 16.22 -5.65
C VAL A 101 -7.21 17.20 -6.49
N PRO A 102 -8.46 17.50 -6.15
CA PRO A 102 -9.21 18.56 -6.80
C PRO A 102 -8.51 19.91 -6.61
N SER A 103 -8.57 20.77 -7.62
CA SER A 103 -7.97 22.12 -7.59
C SER A 103 -8.37 22.97 -6.38
N GLY A 104 -9.60 22.81 -5.87
CA GLY A 104 -10.06 23.51 -4.66
C GLY A 104 -9.48 22.99 -3.33
N CYS A 105 -8.85 21.81 -3.34
CA CYS A 105 -8.38 21.12 -2.14
C CYS A 105 -6.85 21.10 -2.00
N ILE A 106 -6.13 21.80 -2.88
CA ILE A 106 -4.66 21.79 -2.94
C ILE A 106 -4.03 22.18 -1.60
N GLU A 107 -4.45 23.31 -1.02
CA GLU A 107 -3.86 23.83 0.21
C GLU A 107 -4.18 22.94 1.42
N MET A 108 -5.40 22.37 1.44
CA MET A 108 -5.77 21.38 2.45
C MET A 108 -4.89 20.13 2.36
N ALA A 109 -4.68 19.59 1.15
CA ALA A 109 -3.85 18.42 0.92
C ALA A 109 -2.39 18.65 1.32
N ARG A 110 -1.82 19.83 0.99
CA ARG A 110 -0.46 20.20 1.44
C ARG A 110 -0.37 20.24 2.96
N ARG A 111 -1.33 20.90 3.60
CA ARG A 111 -1.38 21.04 5.06
C ARG A 111 -1.47 19.66 5.72
N LEU A 112 -2.39 18.81 5.28
CA LEU A 112 -2.56 17.45 5.80
C LEU A 112 -1.32 16.59 5.57
N ALA A 113 -0.67 16.69 4.42
CA ALA A 113 0.57 15.98 4.13
C ALA A 113 1.71 16.42 5.06
N ALA A 114 1.84 17.73 5.31
CA ALA A 114 2.85 18.27 6.22
C ALA A 114 2.59 17.85 7.68
N GLU A 115 1.36 18.01 8.17
CA GLU A 115 0.95 17.64 9.53
C GLU A 115 1.18 16.16 9.81
N ASN A 116 0.84 15.29 8.86
CA ASN A 116 0.99 13.84 8.99
C ASN A 116 2.36 13.30 8.55
N ARG A 117 3.30 14.18 8.16
CA ARG A 117 4.64 13.84 7.66
C ARG A 117 4.60 12.82 6.51
N VAL A 118 3.66 13.03 5.59
CA VAL A 118 3.50 12.23 4.38
C VAL A 118 4.51 12.68 3.34
N ASN A 119 5.32 11.75 2.84
CA ASN A 119 6.27 12.05 1.78
C ASN A 119 5.60 11.91 0.41
N VAL A 120 4.96 12.99 -0.02
CA VAL A 120 4.39 13.09 -1.37
C VAL A 120 5.50 13.43 -2.35
N THR A 121 5.73 12.57 -3.35
CA THR A 121 6.75 12.81 -4.37
C THR A 121 6.28 13.80 -5.42
N GLU A 122 5.02 13.70 -5.85
CA GLU A 122 4.38 14.68 -6.71
C GLU A 122 2.95 14.93 -6.24
N LEU A 123 2.59 16.21 -6.07
CA LEU A 123 1.23 16.65 -5.88
C LEU A 123 0.73 17.23 -7.20
N TRP A 124 -0.35 16.65 -7.69
CA TRP A 124 -1.04 17.09 -8.90
C TRP A 124 -2.42 17.60 -8.52
N SER A 125 -2.85 18.69 -9.16
CA SER A 125 -4.24 19.08 -9.12
C SER A 125 -4.95 18.64 -10.38
N PHE A 126 -6.23 18.31 -10.25
CA PHE A 126 -7.13 18.18 -11.37
C PHE A 126 -8.28 19.17 -11.29
N HIS A 127 -8.73 19.61 -12.45
CA HIS A 127 -9.89 20.47 -12.59
C HIS A 127 -10.74 19.98 -13.76
N THR A 128 -12.01 19.76 -13.47
CA THR A 128 -13.01 19.15 -14.34
C THR A 128 -13.93 20.25 -14.87
N ILE A 129 -13.79 20.62 -16.14
CA ILE A 129 -14.67 21.59 -16.82
C ILE A 129 -15.47 20.85 -17.88
N GLY A 130 -16.75 20.64 -17.61
CA GLY A 130 -17.60 19.77 -18.43
C GLY A 130 -16.95 18.40 -18.60
N ASP A 131 -16.69 18.00 -19.84
CA ASP A 131 -16.08 16.70 -20.14
C ASP A 131 -14.54 16.69 -20.14
N GLN A 132 -13.88 17.82 -19.95
CA GLN A 132 -12.42 17.87 -19.96
C GLN A 132 -11.87 17.86 -18.53
N THR A 133 -10.91 16.96 -18.27
CA THR A 133 -10.12 16.96 -17.03
C THR A 133 -8.71 17.43 -17.34
N ARG A 134 -8.29 18.53 -16.70
CA ARG A 134 -6.94 19.06 -16.82
C ARG A 134 -6.13 18.71 -15.59
N PHE A 135 -4.92 18.19 -15.79
CA PHE A 135 -3.97 17.85 -14.73
C PHE A 135 -2.83 18.86 -14.70
N THR A 136 -2.59 19.46 -13.54
CA THR A 136 -1.53 20.45 -13.33
C THR A 136 -0.58 19.95 -12.24
N LEU A 137 0.72 19.96 -12.51
CA LEU A 137 1.72 19.64 -11.49
C LEU A 137 1.81 20.82 -10.54
N VAL A 138 1.54 20.58 -9.26
CA VAL A 138 1.45 21.62 -8.24
C VAL A 138 2.70 21.63 -7.36
N HIS A 139 3.24 20.45 -7.06
CA HIS A 139 4.49 20.32 -6.33
C HIS A 139 5.20 19.03 -6.76
N ARG A 140 6.52 19.11 -6.90
CA ARG A 140 7.39 17.95 -7.08
C ARG A 140 8.46 18.01 -6.01
N ALA A 141 8.51 16.99 -5.17
CA ALA A 141 9.54 16.86 -4.15
C ALA A 141 10.91 16.71 -4.81
N THR A 142 11.86 17.46 -4.32
CA THR A 142 13.25 17.36 -4.72
C THR A 142 13.86 16.06 -4.16
N PRO A 143 14.90 15.50 -4.81
CA PRO A 143 15.62 14.35 -4.27
C PRO A 143 16.19 14.57 -2.86
N ALA A 144 16.47 15.83 -2.48
CA ALA A 144 16.93 16.19 -1.15
C ALA A 144 15.82 16.02 -0.10
N GLU A 145 14.60 16.47 -0.39
CA GLU A 145 13.43 16.31 0.49
C GLU A 145 13.10 14.82 0.69
N LEU A 146 13.13 14.02 -0.38
CA LEU A 146 12.91 12.57 -0.32
C LEU A 146 13.97 11.85 0.53
N ARG A 147 15.23 12.29 0.46
CA ARG A 147 16.32 11.72 1.29
C ARG A 147 16.18 12.10 2.77
N THR A 148 15.82 13.35 3.06
CA THR A 148 15.58 13.81 4.43
C THR A 148 14.40 13.07 5.06
N ALA A 149 13.30 12.95 4.32
CA ALA A 149 12.15 12.13 4.65
C ALA A 149 12.51 10.66 4.98
N ALA A 150 13.30 10.01 4.11
CA ALA A 150 13.74 8.63 4.32
C ALA A 150 14.63 8.46 5.57
N LYS A 151 15.48 9.45 5.87
CA LYS A 151 16.31 9.47 7.09
C LYS A 151 15.45 9.59 8.35
N THR A 152 14.46 10.50 8.34
CA THR A 152 13.54 10.69 9.48
C THR A 152 12.72 9.43 9.73
N ALA A 153 12.17 8.80 8.68
CA ALA A 153 11.42 7.55 8.80
C ALA A 153 12.27 6.39 9.36
N ARG A 154 13.56 6.31 8.97
CA ARG A 154 14.49 5.29 9.49
C ARG A 154 14.86 5.53 10.95
N SER A 155 15.01 6.80 11.36
CA SER A 155 15.27 7.18 12.74
C SER A 155 14.13 6.78 13.67
N VAL A 156 12.89 7.13 13.31
CA VAL A 156 11.68 6.76 14.09
C VAL A 156 11.53 5.24 14.21
N ARG A 157 11.77 4.50 13.12
CA ARG A 157 11.71 3.02 13.15
C ARG A 157 12.79 2.40 14.03
N SER A 158 13.98 3.03 14.10
CA SER A 158 15.06 2.58 14.98
C SER A 158 14.77 2.86 16.46
N ALA A 159 14.11 3.98 16.76
CA ALA A 159 13.67 4.34 18.11
C ALA A 159 12.55 3.39 18.59
N ALA A 160 11.54 3.14 17.76
CA ALA A 160 10.44 2.21 18.09
C ALA A 160 10.92 0.76 18.27
N ARG A 161 11.99 0.35 17.58
CA ARG A 161 12.60 -0.99 17.76
C ARG A 161 13.41 -1.11 19.06
N LYS A 162 13.92 0.01 19.61
CA LYS A 162 14.64 0.03 20.89
C LYS A 162 13.69 0.03 22.10
N THR A 163 12.44 0.46 21.93
CA THR A 163 11.43 0.50 23.01
C THR A 163 10.49 -0.70 23.02
N ALA A 164 10.57 -1.60 22.02
CA ALA A 164 9.79 -2.82 22.02
C ALA A 164 10.39 -3.82 23.03
N PRO A 165 9.63 -4.30 24.04
CA PRO A 165 10.12 -5.35 24.93
C PRO A 165 10.45 -6.60 24.11
N PRO A 166 11.53 -7.34 24.45
CA PRO A 166 11.93 -8.51 23.71
C PRO A 166 10.77 -9.51 23.71
N ALA A 167 10.29 -9.85 22.51
CA ALA A 167 9.31 -10.91 22.33
C ALA A 167 9.89 -12.19 22.94
N VAL A 168 9.30 -12.63 24.05
CA VAL A 168 9.63 -13.88 24.72
C VAL A 168 9.43 -14.99 23.70
N LYS A 169 10.53 -15.53 23.17
CA LYS A 169 10.53 -16.76 22.40
C LYS A 169 9.96 -17.84 23.32
N LYS A 170 8.68 -18.18 23.18
CA LYS A 170 8.15 -19.42 23.73
C LYS A 170 8.86 -20.56 23.00
N ALA A 171 9.90 -21.07 23.63
CA ALA A 171 10.51 -22.33 23.31
C ALA A 171 9.42 -23.40 23.39
N VAL A 172 9.01 -23.92 22.24
CA VAL A 172 8.22 -25.16 22.20
C VAL A 172 9.17 -26.26 22.66
N LYS A 173 9.05 -26.66 23.93
CA LYS A 173 9.72 -27.83 24.48
C LYS A 173 9.28 -29.04 23.66
N ALA A 174 10.24 -29.64 22.95
CA ALA A 174 10.12 -30.98 22.41
C ALA A 174 9.84 -31.95 23.57
N VAL A 175 8.63 -32.52 23.62
CA VAL A 175 8.33 -33.62 24.52
C VAL A 175 8.92 -34.88 23.90
N THR A 176 10.11 -35.23 24.37
CA THR A 176 10.71 -36.56 24.27
C THR A 176 9.76 -37.60 24.86
N ARG A 177 9.18 -38.47 24.02
CA ARG A 177 8.59 -39.74 24.49
C ARG A 177 9.63 -40.85 24.31
N PRO A 178 9.99 -41.58 25.39
CA PRO A 178 11.03 -42.60 25.36
C PRO A 178 10.54 -43.90 24.70
N ALA A 179 11.51 -44.65 24.18
CA ALA A 179 11.35 -45.90 23.45
C ALA A 179 10.98 -47.10 24.34
N LYS A 180 10.07 -47.93 23.80
CA LYS A 180 9.94 -49.41 23.79
C LYS A 180 10.45 -50.25 24.99
N PRO A 181 9.67 -51.27 25.38
CA PRO A 181 10.22 -52.61 25.65
C PRO A 181 9.67 -53.69 24.70
N ALA A 182 10.57 -54.61 24.29
CA ALA A 182 10.30 -55.94 23.72
C ALA A 182 9.98 -56.92 24.88
N ALA A 183 9.44 -58.14 24.79
CA ALA A 183 8.95 -59.05 23.76
C ALA A 183 8.06 -60.08 24.49
N VAL A 184 7.04 -60.65 23.85
CA VAL A 184 6.62 -62.05 24.13
C VAL A 184 6.21 -62.68 22.80
N ALA A 185 6.90 -63.76 22.45
CA ALA A 185 6.59 -64.60 21.31
C ALA A 185 5.48 -65.61 21.67
N LYS A 186 4.61 -65.94 20.70
CA LYS A 186 4.27 -67.33 20.39
C LYS A 186 3.55 -67.46 19.02
N THR A 187 4.20 -68.26 18.20
CA THR A 187 3.84 -68.95 16.95
C THR A 187 2.41 -69.49 16.84
N THR A 188 1.79 -69.42 15.64
CA THR A 188 1.53 -70.62 14.79
C THR A 188 1.07 -70.30 13.36
N LYS A 189 1.83 -70.85 12.41
CA LYS A 189 1.48 -71.55 11.14
C LYS A 189 0.49 -70.96 10.11
N THR A 190 1.07 -70.65 8.94
CA THR A 190 0.83 -71.28 7.62
C THR A 190 -0.61 -71.43 7.11
N GLN A 191 -0.95 -70.75 6.00
CA GLN A 191 -1.22 -71.44 4.72
C GLN A 191 -1.35 -70.50 3.53
N LYS A 192 -0.63 -70.87 2.47
CA LYS A 192 -0.67 -70.37 1.11
C LYS A 192 -1.36 -71.45 0.28
N ARG A 193 -2.36 -71.07 -0.53
CA ARG A 193 -2.89 -71.78 -1.73
C ARG A 193 -4.19 -71.04 -2.10
N LYS A 194 -4.53 -70.81 -3.36
CA LYS A 194 -3.96 -71.19 -4.65
C LYS A 194 -4.56 -70.23 -5.68
#